data_AF-C1EHE3-F1
#
_entry.id   AF-C1EHE3-F1
#
_cell.length_a   1.000
_cell.length_b   1.000
_cell.length_c   1.000
_cell.angle_alpha   90.00
_cell.angle_beta   90.00
_cell.angle_gamma   90.00
#
_symmetry.space_group_name_H-M   'P 1'
#
loop_
_entity.id
_entity.type
_entity.pdbx_description
1 polymer ?
#
loop_
_entity_poly.entity_id
_entity_poly.type
_entity_poly.pdbx_seq_one_letter_code
_entity_poly.pdbx_strand_id
1 'polypeptide(L)'
;MGDSRPSPSPPDGRARVCLLCTCGLPGAGKSTLARRIAARAVATGDVARADVVSFDDVEREVRLETARARGTTRDAARGFDAQAWRDSRKLALARVDALLASDDDADASDGVGRGRRLVIADDNFYYASMRYQAHQLARRARAAHVQLYVNVPVELARARNERRAANEIVPRVAFDRMANAFEPPDPRKRTFELPTVRTDDADADDDRYDRYDDDDDNRDAHDAWGLVWDAWGAPPRLPITEEEREALRMKGMDANARSAVHALDLRSRRALGDAMRRVSSVAGGPGRRADASVALNAARKEMLDAVRERSKGKKGRGGEEEAGADEFEALDLASFVMAREDAFAELCEGFGGDGGAGGA
;
A
#
# COMPACT_ATOMS: atom_id res chain seq x y z
N MET A 1 27.53 25.77 -1.43
CA MET A 1 26.27 25.01 -1.46
C MET A 1 26.63 23.54 -1.36
N GLY A 2 26.35 22.94 -0.20
CA GLY A 2 26.86 21.62 0.18
C GLY A 2 26.22 20.51 -0.64
N ASP A 3 27.06 19.78 -1.38
CA ASP A 3 26.71 18.52 -2.03
C ASP A 3 26.50 17.47 -0.93
N SER A 4 25.23 17.29 -0.53
CA SER A 4 24.82 16.28 0.46
C SER A 4 24.85 14.91 -0.20
N ARG A 5 26.05 14.36 -0.37
CA ARG A 5 26.21 12.98 -0.84
C ARG A 5 25.60 12.05 0.21
N PRO A 6 24.71 11.12 -0.16
CA PRO A 6 24.20 10.13 0.78
C PRO A 6 25.38 9.30 1.29
N SER A 7 25.48 9.21 2.62
CA SER A 7 26.47 8.38 3.32
C SER A 7 26.44 6.95 2.74
N PRO A 8 27.60 6.31 2.49
CA PRO A 8 27.64 4.96 1.93
C PRO A 8 26.89 4.00 2.86
N SER A 9 25.97 3.23 2.28
CA SER A 9 25.28 2.14 2.98
C SER A 9 26.31 1.17 3.57
N PRO A 10 26.11 0.67 4.81
CA PRO A 10 27.05 -0.23 5.46
C PRO A 10 27.30 -1.49 4.62
N PRO A 11 28.46 -2.16 4.83
CA PRO A 11 28.98 -3.21 3.95
C PRO A 11 28.07 -4.44 3.78
N ASP A 12 27.05 -4.59 4.64
CA ASP A 12 26.06 -5.68 4.60
C ASP A 12 24.76 -5.32 3.86
N GLY A 13 24.67 -4.12 3.25
CA GLY A 13 23.50 -3.67 2.49
C GLY A 13 22.30 -3.24 3.35
N ARG A 14 22.42 -3.28 4.69
CA ARG A 14 21.39 -2.80 5.62
C ARG A 14 21.32 -1.27 5.59
N ALA A 15 20.16 -0.68 5.83
CA ALA A 15 20.08 0.76 6.08
C ALA A 15 20.81 1.12 7.38
N ARG A 16 21.40 2.32 7.48
CA ARG A 16 22.01 2.79 8.75
C ARG A 16 20.99 2.95 9.88
N VAL A 17 19.74 3.25 9.53
CA VAL A 17 18.63 3.42 10.47
C VAL A 17 17.54 2.41 10.13
N CYS A 18 16.92 1.79 11.14
CA CYS A 18 15.70 0.99 10.97
C CYS A 18 14.57 1.59 11.80
N LEU A 19 13.40 1.73 11.15
CA LEU A 19 12.13 1.88 11.82
C LEU A 19 11.50 0.50 12.05
N LEU A 20 11.36 0.12 13.31
CA LEU A 20 10.57 -1.04 13.74
C LEU A 20 9.19 -0.55 14.18
N CYS A 21 8.12 -1.00 13.55
CA CYS A 21 6.77 -0.77 14.06
C CYS A 21 6.20 -2.05 14.70
N THR A 22 5.67 -1.93 15.91
CA THR A 22 4.98 -3.06 16.56
C THR A 22 3.61 -3.27 15.92
N CYS A 23 3.05 -4.48 16.00
CA CYS A 23 1.72 -4.79 15.53
C CYS A 23 1.10 -5.89 16.40
N GLY A 24 -0.15 -5.73 16.80
CA GLY A 24 -0.85 -6.72 17.62
C GLY A 24 -1.87 -6.12 18.58
N LEU A 25 -2.71 -6.98 19.15
CA LEU A 25 -3.82 -6.56 20.01
C LEU A 25 -3.33 -5.91 21.32
N PRO A 26 -4.15 -5.06 21.97
CA PRO A 26 -3.90 -4.65 23.36
C PRO A 26 -3.65 -5.89 24.26
N GLY A 27 -2.71 -5.81 25.20
CA GLY A 27 -2.37 -6.95 26.05
C GLY A 27 -1.50 -8.04 25.39
N ALA A 28 -1.16 -7.94 24.10
CA ALA A 28 -0.30 -8.92 23.43
C ALA A 28 1.18 -8.90 23.87
N GLY A 29 1.63 -7.89 24.63
CA GLY A 29 3.04 -7.80 25.10
C GLY A 29 3.97 -6.93 24.24
N LYS A 30 3.46 -6.30 23.17
CA LYS A 30 4.21 -5.42 22.25
C LYS A 30 5.18 -4.44 22.94
N SER A 31 4.68 -3.60 23.85
CA SER A 31 5.49 -2.55 24.48
C SER A 31 6.59 -3.11 25.37
N THR A 32 6.34 -4.25 26.02
CA THR A 32 7.37 -4.98 26.79
C THR A 32 8.46 -5.48 25.86
N LEU A 33 8.07 -6.15 24.78
CA LEU A 33 9.00 -6.69 23.80
C LEU A 33 9.80 -5.59 23.09
N ALA A 34 9.16 -4.48 22.72
CA ALA A 34 9.80 -3.30 22.12
C ALA A 34 10.91 -2.73 23.01
N ARG A 35 10.64 -2.54 24.30
CA ARG A 35 11.65 -2.04 25.26
C ARG A 35 12.81 -3.02 25.45
N ARG A 36 12.52 -4.32 25.53
CA ARG A 36 13.57 -5.36 25.67
C ARG A 36 14.43 -5.47 24.41
N ILE A 37 13.83 -5.43 23.22
CA ILE A 37 14.56 -5.36 21.95
C ILE A 37 15.47 -4.14 21.91
N ALA A 38 14.97 -2.95 22.29
CA ALA A 38 15.77 -1.73 22.33
C ALA A 38 16.98 -1.87 23.24
N ALA A 39 16.77 -2.35 24.48
CA ALA A 39 17.83 -2.55 25.46
C ALA A 39 18.86 -3.58 24.97
N ARG A 40 18.39 -4.69 24.41
CA ARG A 40 19.24 -5.76 23.89
C ARG A 40 20.10 -5.29 22.73
N ALA A 41 19.50 -4.65 21.73
CA ALA A 41 20.20 -4.18 20.53
C ALA A 41 21.38 -3.25 20.87
N VAL A 42 21.22 -2.43 21.91
CA VAL A 42 22.30 -1.56 22.44
C VAL A 42 23.31 -2.38 23.25
N ALA A 43 22.85 -3.27 24.13
CA ALA A 43 23.71 -4.08 25.00
C ALA A 43 24.63 -5.04 24.22
N THR A 44 24.18 -5.56 23.07
CA THR A 44 24.99 -6.41 22.17
C THR A 44 25.93 -5.62 21.27
N GLY A 45 25.78 -4.28 21.21
CA GLY A 45 26.55 -3.42 20.31
C GLY A 45 26.12 -3.49 18.85
N ASP A 46 25.00 -4.16 18.54
CA ASP A 46 24.46 -4.27 17.18
C ASP A 46 24.00 -2.90 16.65
N VAL A 47 23.48 -2.06 17.55
CA VAL A 47 23.14 -0.66 17.29
C VAL A 47 23.81 0.26 18.30
N ALA A 48 24.22 1.44 17.86
CA ALA A 48 24.77 2.46 18.74
C ALA A 48 23.70 3.15 19.60
N ARG A 49 22.46 3.18 19.12
CA ARG A 49 21.33 3.83 19.80
C ARG A 49 20.02 3.17 19.41
N ALA A 50 19.13 3.03 20.40
CA ALA A 50 17.75 2.64 20.20
C ALA A 50 16.80 3.63 20.88
N ASP A 51 15.82 4.15 20.14
CA ASP A 51 14.81 5.07 20.65
C ASP A 51 13.42 4.45 20.53
N VAL A 52 12.63 4.47 21.61
CA VAL A 52 11.25 3.96 21.61
C VAL A 52 10.28 5.13 21.71
N VAL A 53 9.39 5.26 20.72
CA VAL A 53 8.29 6.21 20.75
C VAL A 53 7.01 5.44 21.06
N SER A 54 6.56 5.51 22.32
CA SER A 54 5.27 4.96 22.74
C SER A 54 4.13 5.92 22.42
N PHE A 55 3.20 5.49 21.58
CA PHE A 55 2.03 6.29 21.21
C PHE A 55 1.08 6.49 22.40
N ASP A 56 1.00 5.49 23.30
CA ASP A 56 0.23 5.58 24.54
C ASP A 56 0.82 6.62 25.51
N ASP A 57 2.15 6.75 25.58
CA ASP A 57 2.79 7.79 26.40
C ASP A 57 2.57 9.19 25.83
N VAL A 58 2.66 9.34 24.50
CA VAL A 58 2.35 10.61 23.81
C VAL A 58 0.88 11.01 24.03
N GLU A 59 -0.06 10.06 23.94
CA GLU A 59 -1.47 10.30 24.27
C GLU A 59 -1.64 10.82 25.70
N ARG A 60 -0.98 10.15 26.65
CA ARG A 60 -1.06 10.49 28.06
C ARG A 60 -0.48 11.87 28.34
N GLU A 61 0.64 12.23 27.72
CA GLU A 61 1.23 13.56 27.80
C GLU A 61 0.26 14.64 27.30
N VAL A 62 -0.26 14.49 26.07
CA VAL A 62 -1.20 15.45 25.45
C VAL A 62 -2.46 15.61 26.28
N ARG A 63 -3.01 14.51 26.80
CA ARG A 63 -4.19 14.53 27.67
C ARG A 63 -3.92 15.26 28.99
N LEU A 64 -2.78 15.03 29.62
CA LEU A 64 -2.40 15.71 30.86
C LEU A 64 -2.17 17.21 30.64
N GLU A 65 -1.54 17.60 29.54
CA GLU A 65 -1.35 19.00 29.15
C GLU A 65 -2.69 19.70 28.89
N THR A 66 -3.58 19.05 28.14
CA THR A 66 -4.93 19.56 27.87
C THR A 66 -5.75 19.73 29.16
N ALA A 67 -5.68 18.74 30.07
CA ALA A 67 -6.38 18.80 31.35
C ALA A 67 -5.84 19.95 32.24
N ARG A 68 -4.52 20.15 32.24
CA ARG A 68 -3.88 21.29 32.94
C ARG A 68 -4.33 22.63 32.36
N ALA A 69 -4.34 22.77 31.04
CA ALA A 69 -4.76 23.99 30.36
C ALA A 69 -6.23 24.34 30.63
N ARG A 70 -7.10 23.34 30.79
CA ARG A 70 -8.53 23.51 31.08
C ARG A 70 -8.88 23.62 32.57
N GLY A 71 -7.91 23.48 33.48
CA GLY A 71 -8.16 23.48 34.92
C GLY A 71 -9.04 22.33 35.42
N THR A 72 -9.15 21.23 34.65
CA THR A 72 -10.01 20.09 34.97
C THR A 72 -9.29 19.09 35.86
N THR A 73 -9.98 18.49 36.85
CA THR A 73 -9.45 17.39 37.67
C THR A 73 -9.09 16.17 36.83
N ARG A 74 -8.04 15.42 37.20
CA ARG A 74 -7.55 14.22 36.48
C ARG A 74 -8.64 13.20 36.12
N ASP A 75 -9.69 13.07 36.93
CA ASP A 75 -10.76 12.09 36.71
C ASP A 75 -11.78 12.50 35.64
N ALA A 76 -11.95 13.80 35.37
CA ALA A 76 -12.81 14.29 34.28
C ALA A 76 -12.19 14.06 32.89
N ALA A 77 -10.90 13.75 32.82
CA ALA A 77 -10.15 13.50 31.59
C ALA A 77 -10.12 12.01 31.18
N ARG A 78 -10.88 11.11 31.84
CA ARG A 78 -10.88 9.66 31.55
C ARG A 78 -11.75 9.25 30.35
N GLY A 79 -12.44 10.18 29.69
CA GLY A 79 -13.22 9.90 28.49
C GLY A 79 -12.34 9.72 27.25
N PHE A 80 -12.76 8.85 26.32
CA PHE A 80 -12.12 8.76 25.00
C PHE A 80 -12.42 10.02 24.19
N ASP A 81 -11.40 10.83 23.93
CA ASP A 81 -11.47 11.99 23.04
C ASP A 81 -10.81 11.64 21.70
N ALA A 82 -11.63 11.49 20.66
CA ALA A 82 -11.17 11.12 19.33
C ALA A 82 -10.27 12.19 18.69
N GLN A 83 -10.41 13.47 19.07
CA GLN A 83 -9.54 14.53 18.56
C GLN A 83 -8.19 14.48 19.26
N ALA A 84 -8.17 14.37 20.59
CA ALA A 84 -6.94 14.20 21.36
C ALA A 84 -6.14 12.97 20.92
N TRP A 85 -6.82 11.85 20.62
CA TRP A 85 -6.19 10.64 20.07
C TRP A 85 -5.59 10.86 18.67
N ARG A 86 -6.25 11.63 17.79
CA ARG A 86 -5.71 11.96 16.46
C ARG A 86 -4.49 12.87 16.57
N ASP A 87 -4.56 13.88 17.42
CA ASP A 87 -3.50 14.86 17.61
C ASP A 87 -2.27 14.22 18.28
N SER A 88 -2.48 13.36 19.28
CA SER A 88 -1.39 12.59 19.89
C SER A 88 -0.74 11.62 18.90
N ARG A 89 -1.52 10.94 18.06
CA ARG A 89 -0.99 10.09 16.98
C ARG A 89 -0.14 10.88 15.99
N LYS A 90 -0.60 12.07 15.59
CA LYS A 90 0.14 12.95 14.69
C LYS A 90 1.46 13.40 15.33
N LEU A 91 1.44 13.75 16.62
CA LEU A 91 2.63 14.12 17.38
C LEU A 91 3.61 12.94 17.52
N ALA A 92 3.13 11.73 17.81
CA ALA A 92 3.96 10.54 17.91
C ALA A 92 4.66 10.22 16.58
N LEU A 93 3.93 10.29 15.46
CA LEU A 93 4.51 10.13 14.11
C LEU A 93 5.55 11.23 13.80
N ALA A 94 5.33 12.47 14.24
CA ALA A 94 6.30 13.54 14.09
C ALA A 94 7.57 13.32 14.93
N ARG A 95 7.44 12.75 16.15
CA ARG A 95 8.60 12.34 16.97
C ARG A 95 9.39 11.22 16.28
N VAL A 96 8.71 10.23 15.70
CA VAL A 96 9.35 9.18 14.90
C VAL A 96 10.08 9.80 13.70
N ASP A 97 9.44 10.69 12.94
CA ASP A 97 10.05 11.36 11.78
C ASP A 97 11.32 12.13 12.17
N ALA A 98 11.27 12.88 13.28
CA ALA A 98 12.41 13.64 13.79
C ALA A 98 13.58 12.73 14.19
N LEU A 99 13.31 11.58 14.84
CA LEU A 99 14.35 10.61 15.20
C LEU A 99 14.96 9.92 13.98
N LEU A 100 14.15 9.66 12.94
CA LEU A 100 14.65 9.09 11.69
C LEU A 100 15.49 10.10 10.90
N ALA A 101 15.15 11.38 10.98
CA ALA A 101 15.84 12.47 10.30
C ALA A 101 17.03 13.04 11.09
N SER A 102 17.20 12.70 12.38
CA SER A 102 18.28 13.28 13.17
C SER A 102 19.63 12.82 12.63
N ASP A 103 20.50 13.77 12.35
CA ASP A 103 21.90 13.52 11.98
C ASP A 103 22.78 13.65 13.23
N ASP A 104 22.36 13.10 14.38
CA ASP A 104 23.14 13.13 15.63
C ASP A 104 24.47 12.38 15.42
N ASP A 105 25.42 13.12 14.84
CA ASP A 105 26.75 12.78 14.36
C ASP A 105 27.81 13.62 15.12
N ALA A 106 27.41 14.34 16.18
CA ALA A 106 28.25 15.34 16.82
C ALA A 106 29.38 14.78 17.70
N ASP A 107 29.38 13.49 18.03
CA ASP A 107 30.38 12.88 18.95
C ASP A 107 31.28 11.82 18.30
N ALA A 108 31.36 11.75 16.97
CA ALA A 108 32.31 10.85 16.28
C ALA A 108 33.65 11.54 15.99
N SER A 109 34.40 11.93 17.02
CA SER A 109 35.77 12.43 16.86
C SER A 109 36.81 11.36 16.56
N ASP A 110 36.46 10.07 16.61
CA ASP A 110 37.42 8.97 16.37
C ASP A 110 36.93 8.00 15.29
N GLY A 111 37.15 8.37 14.02
CA GLY A 111 37.71 7.51 12.95
C GLY A 111 37.13 6.14 12.58
N VAL A 112 36.10 5.60 13.25
CA VAL A 112 35.57 4.25 12.96
C VAL A 112 34.04 4.27 13.00
N GLY A 113 33.42 4.25 11.82
CA GLY A 113 32.06 3.74 11.58
C GLY A 113 30.93 4.30 12.45
N ARG A 114 30.21 5.31 11.93
CA ARG A 114 28.95 5.76 12.53
C ARG A 114 27.98 4.56 12.70
N GLY A 115 27.71 4.13 13.94
CA GLY A 115 26.95 2.92 14.25
C GLY A 115 25.50 2.94 13.70
N ARG A 116 24.86 1.76 13.67
CA ARG A 116 23.44 1.63 13.28
C ARG A 116 22.53 2.20 14.36
N ARG A 117 21.33 2.65 13.97
CA ARG A 117 20.31 3.18 14.90
C ARG A 117 18.98 2.50 14.71
N LEU A 118 18.30 2.21 15.82
CA LEU A 118 16.97 1.62 15.85
C LEU A 118 15.97 2.66 16.37
N VAL A 119 14.91 2.90 15.61
CA VAL A 119 13.76 3.69 16.07
C VAL A 119 12.56 2.76 16.13
N ILE A 120 11.89 2.70 17.27
CA ILE A 120 10.74 1.83 17.49
C ILE A 120 9.49 2.69 17.62
N ALA A 121 8.52 2.49 16.74
CA ALA A 121 7.17 3.00 16.88
C ALA A 121 6.32 1.96 17.63
N ASP A 122 6.08 2.21 18.92
CA ASP A 122 5.32 1.33 19.82
C ASP A 122 3.84 1.74 19.88
N ASP A 123 3.02 0.99 19.15
CA ASP A 123 1.56 1.07 19.10
C ASP A 123 0.95 -0.28 18.64
N ASN A 124 -0.37 -0.39 18.61
CA ASN A 124 -1.06 -1.58 18.11
C ASN A 124 -0.99 -1.79 16.59
N PHE A 125 -0.89 -0.71 15.80
CA PHE A 125 -0.88 -0.70 14.34
C PHE A 125 -1.80 -1.77 13.71
N TYR A 126 -3.05 -1.84 14.20
CA TYR A 126 -4.00 -2.91 13.83
C TYR A 126 -4.58 -2.74 12.43
N TYR A 127 -4.61 -1.52 11.88
CA TYR A 127 -4.92 -1.29 10.46
C TYR A 127 -3.66 -1.28 9.61
N ALA A 128 -3.73 -1.84 8.40
CA ALA A 128 -2.60 -1.79 7.48
C ALA A 128 -2.27 -0.36 7.02
N SER A 129 -3.25 0.54 6.99
CA SER A 129 -3.03 1.96 6.69
C SER A 129 -2.11 2.64 7.71
N MET A 130 -2.21 2.25 8.99
CA MET A 130 -1.33 2.75 10.05
C MET A 130 0.11 2.26 9.84
N ARG A 131 0.29 0.98 9.47
CA ARG A 131 1.62 0.43 9.14
C ARG A 131 2.20 1.07 7.87
N TYR A 132 1.35 1.38 6.90
CA TYR A 132 1.78 2.09 5.70
C TYR A 132 2.27 3.52 6.00
N GLN A 133 1.68 4.22 6.97
CA GLN A 133 2.20 5.52 7.42
C GLN A 133 3.62 5.41 7.98
N ALA A 134 3.90 4.38 8.79
CA ALA A 134 5.25 4.08 9.28
C ALA A 134 6.20 3.74 8.11
N HIS A 135 5.76 2.92 7.16
CA HIS A 135 6.52 2.62 5.95
C HIS A 135 6.86 3.89 5.15
N GLN A 136 5.93 4.84 5.03
CA GLN A 136 6.15 6.10 4.34
C GLN A 136 7.19 6.97 5.06
N LEU A 137 7.18 7.01 6.40
CA LEU A 137 8.20 7.69 7.20
C LEU A 137 9.59 7.10 6.93
N ALA A 138 9.73 5.79 7.07
CA ALA A 138 10.99 5.08 6.82
C ALA A 138 11.50 5.32 5.39
N ARG A 139 10.60 5.23 4.40
CA ARG A 139 10.93 5.47 2.99
C ARG A 139 11.46 6.89 2.76
N ARG A 140 10.82 7.92 3.32
CA ARG A 140 11.29 9.32 3.18
C ARG A 140 12.65 9.53 3.84
N ALA A 141 12.86 8.93 5.01
CA ALA A 141 14.11 9.03 5.76
C ALA A 141 15.23 8.09 5.25
N ARG A 142 14.99 7.31 4.19
CA ARG A 142 15.89 6.24 3.71
C ARG A 142 16.31 5.30 4.85
N ALA A 143 15.39 5.02 5.77
CA ALA A 143 15.53 4.00 6.81
C ALA A 143 14.92 2.68 6.33
N ALA A 144 15.42 1.55 6.84
CA ALA A 144 14.74 0.26 6.71
C ALA A 144 13.40 0.31 7.46
N HIS A 145 12.44 -0.49 7.02
CA HIS A 145 11.15 -0.64 7.70
C HIS A 145 10.93 -2.11 8.03
N VAL A 146 10.76 -2.43 9.30
CA VAL A 146 10.45 -3.79 9.79
C VAL A 146 9.17 -3.73 10.63
N GLN A 147 8.34 -4.77 10.54
CA GLN A 147 7.14 -4.91 11.37
C GLN A 147 7.37 -6.03 12.37
N LEU A 148 7.07 -5.79 13.64
CA LEU A 148 7.05 -6.81 14.68
C LEU A 148 5.60 -7.18 15.00
N TYR A 149 5.13 -8.27 14.41
CA TYR A 149 3.80 -8.80 14.66
C TYR A 149 3.80 -9.75 15.86
N VAL A 150 3.25 -9.28 16.97
CA VAL A 150 3.10 -10.07 18.19
C VAL A 150 1.77 -10.81 18.13
N ASN A 151 1.82 -12.05 17.63
CA ASN A 151 0.64 -12.85 17.34
C ASN A 151 0.22 -13.66 18.58
N VAL A 152 -0.79 -13.14 19.28
CA VAL A 152 -1.33 -13.73 20.52
C VAL A 152 -2.81 -14.04 20.32
N PRO A 153 -3.32 -15.20 20.79
CA PRO A 153 -4.75 -15.48 20.79
C PRO A 153 -5.56 -14.35 21.44
N VAL A 154 -6.72 -14.03 20.85
CA VAL A 154 -7.54 -12.88 21.28
C VAL A 154 -7.90 -12.98 22.77
N GLU A 155 -8.18 -14.19 23.23
CA GLU A 155 -8.62 -14.53 24.58
C GLU A 155 -7.51 -14.30 25.59
N LEU A 156 -6.29 -14.70 25.25
CA LEU A 156 -5.10 -14.45 26.06
C LEU A 156 -4.76 -12.95 26.10
N ALA A 157 -4.78 -12.28 24.95
CA ALA A 157 -4.56 -10.83 24.87
C ALA A 157 -5.59 -10.04 25.69
N ARG A 158 -6.86 -10.49 25.67
CA ARG A 158 -7.96 -9.93 26.46
C ARG A 158 -7.74 -10.12 27.96
N ALA A 159 -7.44 -11.35 28.39
CA ALA A 159 -7.15 -11.66 29.79
C ALA A 159 -5.96 -10.84 30.32
N ARG A 160 -4.90 -10.70 29.51
CA ARG A 160 -3.75 -9.84 29.82
C ARG A 160 -4.16 -8.35 29.91
N ASN A 161 -4.99 -7.86 28.99
CA ASN A 161 -5.47 -6.48 29.00
C ASN A 161 -6.30 -6.14 30.26
N GLU A 162 -7.11 -7.08 30.75
CA GLU A 162 -7.92 -6.91 31.96
C GLU A 162 -7.10 -6.79 33.26
N ARG A 163 -5.88 -7.35 33.26
CA ARG A 163 -4.94 -7.30 34.39
C ARG A 163 -4.05 -6.04 34.40
N ARG A 164 -4.15 -5.17 33.38
CA ARG A 164 -3.35 -3.94 33.29
C ARG A 164 -3.77 -2.92 34.35
N ALA A 165 -2.92 -1.92 34.58
CA ALA A 165 -3.26 -0.78 35.42
C ALA A 165 -4.53 -0.07 34.90
N ALA A 166 -5.38 0.44 35.80
CA ALA A 166 -6.70 0.98 35.45
C ALA A 166 -6.70 2.07 34.37
N ASN A 167 -5.60 2.82 34.23
CA ASN A 167 -5.39 3.87 33.22
C ASN A 167 -4.85 3.35 31.87
N GLU A 168 -4.58 2.05 31.77
CA GLU A 168 -4.06 1.37 30.58
C GLU A 168 -5.00 0.28 30.04
N ILE A 169 -6.00 -0.12 30.83
CA ILE A 169 -7.02 -1.07 30.39
C ILE A 169 -7.78 -0.47 29.23
N VAL A 170 -7.78 -1.17 28.11
CA VAL A 170 -8.72 -0.90 27.01
C VAL A 170 -10.09 -1.47 27.40
N PRO A 171 -11.19 -0.68 27.40
CA PRO A 171 -12.52 -1.19 27.70
C PRO A 171 -12.94 -2.34 26.78
N ARG A 172 -13.68 -3.34 27.29
CA ARG A 172 -14.09 -4.55 26.54
C ARG A 172 -14.66 -4.24 25.16
N VAL A 173 -15.63 -3.32 25.09
CA VAL A 173 -16.26 -2.92 23.81
C VAL A 173 -15.25 -2.35 22.81
N ALA A 174 -14.27 -1.57 23.27
CA ALA A 174 -13.23 -1.02 22.40
C ALA A 174 -12.22 -2.10 21.99
N PHE A 175 -11.88 -3.02 22.90
CA PHE A 175 -11.05 -4.18 22.60
C PHE A 175 -11.68 -5.07 21.53
N ASP A 176 -12.95 -5.42 21.67
CA ASP A 176 -13.67 -6.29 20.72
C ASP A 176 -13.75 -5.64 19.33
N ARG A 177 -13.97 -4.31 19.27
CA ARG A 177 -13.90 -3.55 18.02
C ARG A 177 -12.51 -3.62 17.39
N MET A 178 -11.45 -3.46 18.17
CA MET A 178 -10.08 -3.57 17.67
C MET A 178 -9.74 -4.98 17.20
N ALA A 179 -10.18 -6.02 17.93
CA ALA A 179 -9.97 -7.41 17.55
C ALA A 179 -10.69 -7.76 16.24
N ASN A 180 -11.94 -7.36 16.09
CA ASN A 180 -12.71 -7.59 14.86
C ASN A 180 -12.18 -6.79 13.67
N ALA A 181 -11.63 -5.61 13.91
CA ALA A 181 -11.04 -4.76 12.87
C ALA A 181 -9.57 -5.06 12.59
N PHE A 182 -8.96 -6.01 13.29
CA PHE A 182 -7.53 -6.29 13.19
C PHE A 182 -7.19 -6.83 11.80
N GLU A 183 -6.32 -6.12 11.08
CA GLU A 183 -5.77 -6.55 9.81
C GLU A 183 -4.36 -7.09 10.03
N PRO A 184 -4.16 -8.42 10.20
CA PRO A 184 -2.83 -8.98 10.36
C PRO A 184 -1.93 -8.62 9.16
N PRO A 185 -0.61 -8.43 9.35
CA PRO A 185 0.30 -8.24 8.24
C PRO A 185 0.20 -9.40 7.24
N ASP A 186 0.06 -9.06 5.95
CA ASP A 186 -0.09 -10.04 4.87
C ASP A 186 0.75 -9.60 3.66
N PRO A 187 2.00 -10.07 3.57
CA PRO A 187 2.92 -9.72 2.49
C PRO A 187 2.40 -10.04 1.09
N ARG A 188 1.46 -10.99 0.98
CA ARG A 188 0.83 -11.39 -0.29
C ARG A 188 -0.11 -10.31 -0.83
N LYS A 189 -0.73 -9.54 0.07
CA LYS A 189 -1.61 -8.41 -0.28
C LYS A 189 -0.83 -7.10 -0.38
N ARG A 190 0.22 -6.95 0.42
CA ARG A 190 0.93 -5.68 0.60
C ARG A 190 2.43 -5.92 0.67
N THR A 191 3.14 -5.60 -0.41
CA THR A 191 4.59 -5.83 -0.51
C THR A 191 5.40 -5.08 0.54
N PHE A 192 4.91 -3.94 1.06
CA PHE A 192 5.60 -3.22 2.14
C PHE A 192 5.58 -3.98 3.48
N GLU A 193 4.77 -5.03 3.59
CA GLU A 193 4.67 -5.91 4.76
C GLU A 193 5.62 -7.13 4.67
N LEU A 194 6.37 -7.29 3.56
CA LEU A 194 7.38 -8.34 3.40
C LEU A 194 8.35 -8.47 4.59
N PRO A 195 8.89 -7.38 5.18
CA PRO A 195 9.78 -7.46 6.32
C PRO A 195 8.98 -7.51 7.64
N THR A 196 8.02 -8.43 7.73
CA THR A 196 7.30 -8.71 8.98
C THR A 196 7.96 -9.88 9.69
N VAL A 197 8.41 -9.62 10.91
CA VAL A 197 8.79 -10.63 11.90
C VAL A 197 7.57 -10.96 12.73
N ARG A 198 7.34 -12.24 13.00
CA ARG A 198 6.21 -12.71 13.81
C ARG A 198 6.73 -13.45 15.04
N THR A 199 6.21 -13.12 16.22
CA THR A 199 6.36 -13.96 17.41
C THR A 199 5.13 -14.83 17.51
N ASP A 200 5.29 -16.14 17.59
CA ASP A 200 4.18 -17.08 17.74
C ASP A 200 4.09 -17.56 19.19
N ASP A 201 3.05 -17.13 19.92
CA ASP A 201 2.62 -17.73 21.20
C ASP A 201 1.73 -18.97 20.95
N ALA A 202 1.79 -19.59 19.77
CA ALA A 202 0.87 -20.67 19.38
C ALA A 202 1.10 -21.99 20.16
N ASP A 203 2.24 -22.12 20.86
CA ASP A 203 2.58 -23.24 21.73
C ASP A 203 2.43 -22.87 23.22
N ALA A 204 1.36 -22.16 23.57
CA ALA A 204 0.98 -21.99 24.98
C ALA A 204 0.32 -23.28 25.48
N ASP A 205 1.14 -24.29 25.78
CA ASP A 205 0.83 -25.20 26.89
C ASP A 205 0.66 -24.31 28.13
N ASP A 206 -0.55 -24.37 28.71
CA ASP A 206 -1.10 -23.54 29.80
C ASP A 206 -0.20 -23.51 31.06
N ASP A 207 0.80 -24.40 31.15
CA ASP A 207 1.69 -24.59 32.30
C ASP A 207 3.01 -23.81 32.24
N ARG A 208 3.36 -23.15 31.12
CA ARG A 208 4.69 -22.50 30.98
C ARG A 208 4.79 -21.12 31.65
N TYR A 209 3.66 -20.41 31.83
CA TYR A 209 3.66 -19.01 32.28
C TYR A 209 3.41 -18.79 33.78
N ASP A 210 3.21 -19.86 34.57
CA ASP A 210 3.05 -19.74 36.02
C ASP A 210 4.38 -19.63 36.79
N ARG A 211 5.50 -19.56 36.05
CA ARG A 211 6.82 -19.21 36.59
C ARG A 211 7.28 -17.90 35.96
N TYR A 212 7.13 -16.81 36.70
CA TYR A 212 7.79 -15.53 36.43
C TYR A 212 9.31 -15.69 36.62
N ASP A 213 9.98 -16.42 35.73
CA ASP A 213 11.44 -16.42 35.62
C ASP A 213 11.83 -15.39 34.55
N ASP A 214 12.57 -14.35 34.96
CA ASP A 214 13.12 -13.29 34.09
C ASP A 214 13.92 -13.85 32.88
N ASP A 215 14.34 -15.11 32.93
CA ASP A 215 15.15 -15.79 31.92
C ASP A 215 14.38 -16.17 30.63
N ASP A 216 13.12 -16.62 30.71
CA ASP A 216 12.33 -17.01 29.50
C ASP A 216 11.92 -15.76 28.71
N ASP A 217 11.54 -14.74 29.47
CA ASP A 217 11.18 -13.40 29.01
C ASP A 217 12.33 -12.66 28.27
N ASN A 218 13.59 -13.00 28.61
CA ASN A 218 14.80 -12.49 27.95
C ASN A 218 15.16 -13.30 26.70
N ARG A 219 14.76 -14.58 26.64
CA ARG A 219 14.93 -15.44 25.45
C ARG A 219 14.00 -15.00 24.32
N ASP A 220 12.74 -14.71 24.62
CA ASP A 220 11.78 -14.20 23.61
C ASP A 220 12.26 -12.89 22.96
N ALA A 221 12.82 -12.00 23.78
CA ALA A 221 13.42 -10.76 23.28
C ALA A 221 14.71 -11.00 22.46
N HIS A 222 15.49 -12.03 22.81
CA HIS A 222 16.66 -12.43 22.03
C HIS A 222 16.27 -12.91 20.65
N ASP A 223 15.32 -13.83 20.58
CA ASP A 223 14.90 -14.46 19.34
C ASP A 223 14.18 -13.44 18.45
N ALA A 224 13.28 -12.63 19.04
CA ALA A 224 12.64 -11.53 18.32
C ALA A 224 13.66 -10.51 17.79
N TRP A 225 14.70 -10.18 18.57
CA TRP A 225 15.76 -9.29 18.09
C TRP A 225 16.55 -9.88 16.93
N GLY A 226 16.94 -11.16 17.01
CA GLY A 226 17.63 -11.85 15.92
C GLY A 226 16.84 -11.81 14.61
N LEU A 227 15.54 -12.09 14.70
CA LEU A 227 14.63 -12.01 13.55
C LEU A 227 14.52 -10.58 12.99
N VAL A 228 14.43 -9.56 13.85
CA VAL A 228 14.40 -8.15 13.44
C VAL A 228 15.71 -7.76 12.76
N TRP A 229 16.85 -8.20 13.28
CA TRP A 229 18.16 -7.95 12.71
C TRP A 229 18.34 -8.58 11.33
N ASP A 230 17.82 -9.79 11.14
CA ASP A 230 17.84 -10.48 9.85
C ASP A 230 16.89 -9.83 8.83
N ALA A 231 15.73 -9.35 9.29
CA ALA A 231 14.77 -8.61 8.45
C ALA A 231 15.21 -7.16 8.14
N TRP A 232 16.17 -6.61 8.89
CA TRP A 232 16.68 -5.26 8.68
C TRP A 232 17.45 -5.20 7.35
N GLY A 233 16.77 -4.84 6.27
CA GLY A 233 17.34 -4.76 4.92
C GLY A 233 17.71 -3.35 4.48
N ALA A 234 17.78 -3.18 3.15
CA ALA A 234 17.94 -1.88 2.49
C ALA A 234 16.71 -0.98 2.72
N PRO A 235 16.84 0.35 2.59
CA PRO A 235 15.69 1.23 2.68
C PRO A 235 14.66 0.95 1.56
N PRO A 236 13.35 1.16 1.82
CA PRO A 236 12.34 1.06 0.79
C PRO A 236 12.66 1.95 -0.41
N ARG A 237 12.32 1.47 -1.61
CA ARG A 237 12.43 2.28 -2.83
C ARG A 237 11.55 3.52 -2.69
N LEU A 238 12.11 4.68 -3.03
CA LEU A 238 11.37 5.94 -3.05
C LEU A 238 10.15 5.83 -3.99
N PRO A 239 9.06 6.57 -3.71
CA PRO A 239 7.96 6.65 -4.65
C PRO A 239 8.50 7.21 -5.98
N ILE A 240 8.09 6.59 -7.08
CA ILE A 240 8.27 7.18 -8.42
C ILE A 240 7.68 8.60 -8.42
N THR A 241 8.42 9.56 -9.00
CA THR A 241 7.99 10.97 -9.05
C THR A 241 6.69 11.11 -9.85
N GLU A 242 6.00 12.26 -9.75
CA GLU A 242 4.80 12.49 -10.58
C GLU A 242 5.15 12.45 -12.07
N GLU A 243 6.34 12.93 -12.44
CA GLU A 243 6.88 12.86 -13.81
C GLU A 243 7.08 11.40 -14.27
N GLU A 244 7.62 10.53 -13.39
CA GLU A 244 7.77 9.11 -13.68
C GLU A 244 6.42 8.37 -13.71
N ARG A 245 5.47 8.77 -12.86
CA ARG A 245 4.08 8.28 -12.88
C ARG A 245 3.36 8.67 -14.16
N GLU A 246 3.50 9.91 -14.60
CA GLU A 246 2.94 10.41 -15.84
C GLU A 246 3.55 9.67 -17.04
N ALA A 247 4.87 9.46 -17.05
CA ALA A 247 5.54 8.65 -18.06
C ALA A 247 5.03 7.19 -18.08
N LEU A 248 4.73 6.59 -16.93
CA LEU A 248 4.14 5.25 -16.83
C LEU A 248 2.66 5.22 -17.23
N ARG A 249 1.88 6.24 -16.86
CA ARG A 249 0.48 6.42 -17.30
C ARG A 249 0.41 6.57 -18.81
N MET A 250 1.24 7.42 -19.40
CA MET A 250 1.34 7.58 -20.86
C MET A 250 1.67 6.27 -21.58
N LYS A 251 2.61 5.48 -21.04
CA LYS A 251 2.94 4.15 -21.57
C LYS A 251 1.77 3.16 -21.42
N GLY A 252 1.03 3.21 -20.31
CA GLY A 252 -0.15 2.38 -20.07
C GLY A 252 -1.34 2.74 -20.96
N MET A 253 -1.58 4.04 -21.19
CA MET A 253 -2.61 4.54 -22.09
C MET A 253 -2.33 4.14 -23.55
N ASP A 254 -1.07 4.27 -24.00
CA ASP A 254 -0.65 3.83 -25.34
C ASP A 254 -0.81 2.29 -25.50
N ALA A 255 -0.52 1.51 -24.47
CA ALA A 255 -0.75 0.07 -24.47
C ALA A 255 -2.26 -0.29 -24.52
N ASN A 256 -3.11 0.42 -23.77
CA ASN A 256 -4.57 0.22 -23.79
C ASN A 256 -5.19 0.62 -25.13
N ALA A 257 -4.78 1.75 -25.71
CA ALA A 257 -5.25 2.21 -27.02
C ALA A 257 -4.85 1.22 -28.14
N ARG A 258 -3.60 0.73 -28.13
CA ARG A 258 -3.13 -0.31 -29.05
C ARG A 258 -3.93 -1.62 -28.90
N SER A 259 -4.28 -1.99 -27.67
CA SER A 259 -5.07 -3.18 -27.39
C SER A 259 -6.52 -3.05 -27.87
N ALA A 260 -7.16 -1.88 -27.70
CA ALA A 260 -8.52 -1.61 -28.18
C ALA A 260 -8.61 -1.64 -29.71
N VAL A 261 -7.66 -1.00 -30.41
CA VAL A 261 -7.59 -1.01 -31.88
C VAL A 261 -7.33 -2.43 -32.39
N HIS A 262 -6.44 -3.18 -31.74
CA HIS A 262 -6.15 -4.57 -32.12
C HIS A 262 -7.38 -5.48 -31.91
N ALA A 263 -8.11 -5.29 -30.80
CA ALA A 263 -9.32 -6.06 -30.52
C ALA A 263 -10.44 -5.76 -31.55
N LEU A 264 -10.62 -4.50 -31.94
CA LEU A 264 -11.55 -4.10 -33.01
C LEU A 264 -11.14 -4.69 -34.38
N ASP A 265 -9.84 -4.71 -34.70
CA ASP A 265 -9.33 -5.33 -35.93
C ASP A 265 -9.67 -6.83 -35.97
N LEU A 266 -9.49 -7.55 -34.87
CA LEU A 266 -9.80 -8.98 -34.77
C LEU A 266 -11.31 -9.28 -34.85
N ARG A 267 -12.16 -8.47 -34.23
CA ARG A 267 -13.63 -8.66 -34.26
C ARG A 267 -14.20 -8.31 -35.64
N SER A 268 -13.74 -7.21 -36.26
CA SER A 268 -14.16 -6.84 -37.62
C SER A 268 -13.77 -7.86 -38.69
N ARG A 269 -12.62 -8.54 -38.57
CA ARG A 269 -12.26 -9.65 -39.48
C ARG A 269 -13.24 -10.81 -39.36
N ARG A 270 -13.66 -11.14 -38.14
CA ARG A 270 -14.64 -12.21 -37.89
C ARG A 270 -16.00 -11.84 -38.47
N ALA A 271 -16.51 -10.65 -38.16
CA ALA A 271 -17.79 -10.16 -38.70
C ALA A 271 -17.81 -10.12 -40.24
N LEU A 272 -16.74 -9.62 -40.87
CA LEU A 272 -16.59 -9.62 -42.33
C LEU A 272 -16.54 -11.05 -42.89
N GLY A 273 -15.78 -11.94 -42.25
CA GLY A 273 -15.71 -13.35 -42.66
C GLY A 273 -17.07 -14.04 -42.59
N ASP A 274 -17.87 -13.73 -41.58
CA ASP A 274 -19.20 -14.31 -41.37
C ASP A 274 -20.20 -13.76 -42.40
N ALA A 275 -20.18 -12.45 -42.64
CA ALA A 275 -20.96 -11.80 -43.69
C ALA A 275 -20.63 -12.37 -45.09
N MET A 276 -19.35 -12.54 -45.41
CA MET A 276 -18.91 -13.13 -46.67
C MET A 276 -19.36 -14.58 -46.83
N ARG A 277 -19.41 -15.38 -45.74
CA ARG A 277 -19.98 -16.74 -45.78
C ARG A 277 -21.47 -16.70 -46.07
N ARG A 278 -22.24 -15.79 -45.46
CA ARG A 278 -23.67 -15.61 -45.71
C ARG A 278 -23.98 -15.17 -47.15
N VAL A 279 -23.25 -14.19 -47.68
CA VAL A 279 -23.38 -13.73 -49.07
C VAL A 279 -23.13 -14.87 -50.06
N SER A 280 -22.27 -15.82 -49.68
CA SER A 280 -21.92 -16.96 -50.52
C SER A 280 -22.92 -18.12 -50.45
N SER A 281 -23.71 -18.20 -49.38
CA SER A 281 -24.77 -19.20 -49.23
C SER A 281 -26.09 -18.80 -49.91
N VAL A 282 -26.30 -17.51 -50.19
CA VAL A 282 -27.47 -17.01 -50.92
C VAL A 282 -27.21 -17.12 -52.43
N ALA A 283 -28.16 -17.65 -53.19
CA ALA A 283 -28.06 -17.78 -54.64
C ALA A 283 -28.05 -16.40 -55.33
N GLY A 284 -26.87 -15.84 -55.53
CA GLY A 284 -26.62 -14.62 -56.29
C GLY A 284 -25.39 -14.79 -57.19
N GLY A 285 -25.43 -14.21 -58.39
CA GLY A 285 -24.33 -14.34 -59.36
C GLY A 285 -22.97 -13.79 -58.86
N PRO A 286 -21.86 -14.14 -59.53
CA PRO A 286 -20.49 -13.82 -59.10
C PRO A 286 -20.22 -12.33 -58.78
N GLY A 287 -20.95 -11.42 -59.43
CA GLY A 287 -20.84 -9.96 -59.21
C GLY A 287 -21.24 -9.52 -57.79
N ARG A 288 -22.28 -10.12 -57.21
CA ARG A 288 -22.81 -9.72 -55.88
C ARG A 288 -21.80 -9.97 -54.76
N ARG A 289 -21.03 -11.05 -54.85
CA ARG A 289 -19.97 -11.38 -53.89
C ARG A 289 -18.77 -10.42 -54.03
N ALA A 290 -18.41 -10.05 -55.25
CA ALA A 290 -17.32 -9.11 -55.50
C ALA A 290 -17.69 -7.71 -54.96
N ASP A 291 -18.90 -7.23 -55.25
CA ASP A 291 -19.39 -5.94 -54.80
C ASP A 291 -19.49 -5.87 -53.27
N ALA A 292 -20.03 -6.91 -52.63
CA ALA A 292 -20.08 -7.01 -51.16
C ALA A 292 -18.68 -7.05 -50.52
N SER A 293 -17.72 -7.75 -51.14
CA SER A 293 -16.33 -7.79 -50.66
C SER A 293 -15.67 -6.41 -50.74
N VAL A 294 -15.88 -5.67 -51.83
CA VAL A 294 -15.32 -4.32 -51.99
C VAL A 294 -15.94 -3.37 -50.96
N ALA A 295 -17.27 -3.37 -50.83
CA ALA A 295 -17.98 -2.49 -49.89
C ALA A 295 -17.62 -2.77 -48.43
N LEU A 296 -17.62 -4.03 -47.99
CA LEU A 296 -17.31 -4.40 -46.61
C LEU A 296 -15.85 -4.13 -46.22
N ASN A 297 -14.90 -4.35 -47.13
CA ASN A 297 -13.50 -4.02 -46.87
C ASN A 297 -13.26 -2.50 -46.84
N ALA A 298 -13.96 -1.73 -47.67
CA ALA A 298 -13.89 -0.27 -47.65
C ALA A 298 -14.45 0.29 -46.32
N ALA A 299 -15.64 -0.16 -45.90
CA ALA A 299 -16.24 0.24 -44.63
C ALA A 299 -15.38 -0.16 -43.42
N ARG A 300 -14.78 -1.36 -43.45
CA ARG A 300 -13.85 -1.81 -42.40
C ARG A 300 -12.62 -0.92 -42.30
N LYS A 301 -12.06 -0.51 -43.44
CA LYS A 301 -10.90 0.38 -43.50
C LYS A 301 -11.23 1.76 -42.92
N GLU A 302 -12.35 2.34 -43.34
CA GLU A 302 -12.84 3.63 -42.84
C GLU A 302 -13.05 3.61 -41.31
N MET A 303 -13.68 2.55 -40.79
CA MET A 303 -13.88 2.35 -39.36
C MET A 303 -12.56 2.34 -38.58
N LEU A 304 -11.56 1.57 -39.04
CA LEU A 304 -10.26 1.45 -38.37
C LEU A 304 -9.46 2.76 -38.46
N ASP A 305 -9.51 3.46 -39.59
CA ASP A 305 -8.80 4.72 -39.78
C ASP A 305 -9.42 5.84 -38.91
N ALA A 306 -10.75 5.89 -38.77
CA ALA A 306 -11.43 6.83 -37.87
C ALA A 306 -11.07 6.62 -36.40
N VAL A 307 -10.98 5.37 -35.93
CA VAL A 307 -10.56 5.05 -34.55
C VAL A 307 -9.09 5.37 -34.33
N ARG A 308 -8.22 5.12 -35.32
CA ARG A 308 -6.79 5.47 -35.24
C ARG A 308 -6.56 6.97 -35.20
N GLU A 309 -7.34 7.75 -35.95
CA GLU A 309 -7.20 9.21 -35.96
C GLU A 309 -7.66 9.83 -34.64
N ARG A 310 -8.80 9.35 -34.09
CA ARG A 310 -9.27 9.75 -32.76
C ARG A 310 -8.31 9.34 -31.65
N SER A 311 -7.58 8.24 -31.82
CA SER A 311 -6.49 7.82 -30.93
C SER A 311 -5.22 8.68 -31.05
N LYS A 312 -4.98 9.38 -32.17
CA LYS A 312 -3.78 10.20 -32.43
C LYS A 312 -3.95 11.69 -32.11
N GLY A 313 -5.16 12.24 -32.30
CA GLY A 313 -5.47 13.67 -32.14
C GLY A 313 -5.24 14.26 -30.73
N LYS A 314 -4.83 13.44 -29.76
CA LYS A 314 -4.64 13.81 -28.35
C LYS A 314 -3.20 14.22 -27.99
N LYS A 315 -2.23 14.18 -28.92
CA LYS A 315 -0.82 14.53 -28.65
C LYS A 315 -0.54 16.04 -28.41
N GLY A 316 -1.53 16.94 -28.53
CA GLY A 316 -1.29 18.39 -28.66
C GLY A 316 -2.03 19.34 -27.70
N ARG A 317 -2.78 18.86 -26.71
CA ARG A 317 -3.47 19.73 -25.73
C ARG A 317 -3.21 19.20 -24.32
N GLY A 318 -2.04 19.52 -23.76
CA GLY A 318 -1.72 19.32 -22.35
C GLY A 318 -1.74 20.66 -21.64
N GLY A 319 -2.81 20.94 -20.90
CA GLY A 319 -2.92 22.04 -19.95
C GLY A 319 -3.39 21.45 -18.62
N GLU A 320 -2.73 21.84 -17.54
CA GLU A 320 -2.85 21.34 -16.17
C GLU A 320 -4.27 21.53 -15.62
N GLU A 321 -5.14 20.53 -15.73
CA GLU A 321 -6.25 20.25 -14.80
C GLU A 321 -6.95 18.94 -15.25
N GLU A 322 -7.51 18.20 -14.30
CA GLU A 322 -8.47 17.09 -14.49
C GLU A 322 -7.95 15.63 -14.59
N ALA A 323 -7.56 15.07 -13.44
CA ALA A 323 -7.54 13.60 -13.25
C ALA A 323 -8.92 12.93 -13.41
N GLY A 324 -10.02 13.70 -13.43
CA GLY A 324 -11.38 13.22 -13.72
C GLY A 324 -11.75 13.22 -15.21
N ALA A 325 -11.04 13.99 -16.05
CA ALA A 325 -11.25 14.01 -17.49
C ALA A 325 -10.73 12.72 -18.14
N ASP A 326 -9.59 12.20 -17.67
CA ASP A 326 -8.96 11.00 -18.26
C ASP A 326 -9.84 9.74 -18.20
N GLU A 327 -10.61 9.54 -17.12
CA GLU A 327 -11.53 8.39 -16.97
C GLU A 327 -12.79 8.57 -17.84
N PHE A 328 -13.34 9.79 -17.87
CA PHE A 328 -14.47 10.15 -18.74
C PHE A 328 -14.11 10.04 -20.22
N GLU A 329 -12.87 10.37 -20.59
CA GLU A 329 -12.36 10.31 -21.96
C GLU A 329 -11.98 8.89 -22.41
N ALA A 330 -11.50 8.04 -21.49
CA ALA A 330 -11.33 6.61 -21.78
C ALA A 330 -12.68 5.93 -22.05
N LEU A 331 -13.72 6.32 -21.30
CA LEU A 331 -15.10 5.91 -21.52
C LEU A 331 -15.66 6.45 -22.85
N ASP A 332 -15.34 7.69 -23.24
CA ASP A 332 -15.73 8.28 -24.54
C ASP A 332 -15.08 7.54 -25.72
N LEU A 333 -13.78 7.24 -25.66
CA LEU A 333 -13.12 6.48 -26.71
C LEU A 333 -13.65 5.04 -26.79
N ALA A 334 -13.91 4.39 -25.65
CA ALA A 334 -14.52 3.06 -25.62
C ALA A 334 -15.93 3.08 -26.21
N SER A 335 -16.75 4.07 -25.84
CA SER A 335 -18.10 4.29 -26.39
C SER A 335 -18.07 4.53 -27.90
N PHE A 336 -17.12 5.34 -28.38
CA PHE A 336 -16.92 5.56 -29.82
C PHE A 336 -16.49 4.29 -30.57
N VAL A 337 -15.58 3.50 -29.99
CA VAL A 337 -15.15 2.22 -30.58
C VAL A 337 -16.32 1.24 -30.68
N MET A 338 -17.14 1.14 -29.62
CA MET A 338 -18.32 0.27 -29.59
C MET A 338 -19.36 0.70 -30.63
N ALA A 339 -19.69 2.00 -30.71
CA ALA A 339 -20.65 2.50 -31.69
C ALA A 339 -20.22 2.25 -33.16
N ARG A 340 -18.90 2.32 -33.42
CA ARG A 340 -18.35 2.02 -34.75
C ARG A 340 -18.35 0.54 -35.08
N GLU A 341 -18.13 -0.30 -34.08
CA GLU A 341 -18.24 -1.75 -34.21
C GLU A 341 -19.68 -2.18 -34.48
N ASP A 342 -20.64 -1.66 -33.74
CA ASP A 342 -22.06 -1.96 -33.91
C ASP A 342 -22.54 -1.57 -35.31
N ALA A 343 -22.21 -0.35 -35.77
CA ALA A 343 -22.54 0.10 -37.12
C ALA A 343 -21.92 -0.79 -38.23
N PHE A 344 -20.70 -1.30 -38.01
CA PHE A 344 -20.06 -2.22 -38.94
C PHE A 344 -20.71 -3.62 -38.91
N ALA A 345 -21.15 -4.09 -37.74
CA ALA A 345 -21.87 -5.34 -37.58
C ALA A 345 -23.25 -5.29 -38.27
N GLU A 346 -24.01 -4.21 -38.09
CA GLU A 346 -25.29 -3.98 -38.78
C GLU A 346 -25.13 -3.97 -40.30
N LEU A 347 -24.09 -3.29 -40.80
CA LEU A 347 -23.75 -3.33 -42.23
C LEU A 347 -23.47 -4.78 -42.68
N CYS A 348 -22.68 -5.54 -41.92
CA CYS A 348 -22.36 -6.95 -42.19
C CYS A 348 -23.60 -7.87 -42.16
N GLU A 349 -24.65 -7.52 -41.44
CA GLU A 349 -25.92 -8.24 -41.41
C GLU A 349 -26.81 -7.90 -42.61
N GLY A 350 -26.83 -6.63 -43.03
CA GLY A 350 -27.60 -6.17 -44.19
C GLY A 350 -27.22 -6.84 -45.52
N PHE A 351 -25.99 -7.31 -45.67
CA PHE A 351 -25.57 -8.07 -46.86
C PHE A 351 -26.07 -9.53 -46.90
N GLY A 352 -26.60 -10.05 -45.79
CA GLY A 352 -27.11 -11.43 -45.66
C GLY A 352 -28.63 -11.57 -45.55
N GLY A 353 -29.37 -10.47 -45.40
CA GLY A 353 -30.84 -10.45 -45.34
C GLY A 353 -31.48 -10.47 -46.74
N ASP A 354 -32.59 -11.21 -46.86
CA ASP A 354 -33.36 -11.39 -48.09
C ASP A 354 -33.77 -10.08 -48.76
N GLY A 355 -33.79 -10.08 -50.09
CA GLY A 355 -34.51 -9.06 -50.84
C GLY A 355 -36.01 -9.20 -50.60
N GLY A 356 -36.65 -8.18 -50.04
CA GLY A 356 -38.09 -8.18 -49.81
C GLY A 356 -38.64 -6.82 -49.38
N ALA A 357 -39.11 -6.05 -50.37
CA ALA A 357 -40.15 -5.02 -50.32
C ALA A 357 -40.16 -3.95 -49.20
N GLY A 358 -39.95 -2.70 -49.62
CA GLY A 358 -40.27 -1.50 -48.86
C GLY A 358 -40.24 -0.26 -49.74
N GLY A 359 -41.08 -0.23 -50.79
CA GLY A 359 -41.42 1.02 -51.46
C GLY A 359 -42.48 1.75 -50.66
N ALA A 360 -42.12 2.92 -50.14
CA ALA A 360 -42.91 4.15 -50.06
C ALA A 360 -41.97 5.28 -49.65
#